data_AF-K7G5Y1-F1
#
_entry.id   AF-K7G5Y1-F1
#
_cell.length_a   1.000
_cell.length_b   1.000
_cell.length_c   1.000
_cell.angle_alpha   90.00
_cell.angle_beta   90.00
_cell.angle_gamma   90.00
#
_symmetry.space_group_name_H-M   'P 1'
#
loop_
_entity.id
_entity.type
_entity.pdbx_description
1 polymer ?
#
loop_
_entity_poly.entity_id
_entity_poly.type
_entity_poly.pdbx_seq_one_letter_code
_entity_poly.pdbx_strand_id
1 'polypeptide(L)'
;MVFVPFLVHTKVPEKVCIQLTHLNESVTLSATLEHAGENRSLIADVVTGKDVFKCIPFTLPKSNSSAAAFLTVLVKGPTLEFKSRKSVLVKNSESLCFVQTDKPIYKPGQTGTGNREGYCIKEILHRSYKQ
;
A
#
# COMPACT_ATOMS: atom_id res chain seq x y z
N MET A 1 14.75 12.46 6.46
CA MET A 1 14.19 11.19 6.98
C MET A 1 13.09 10.69 6.04
N VAL A 2 12.93 9.37 5.93
CA VAL A 2 11.91 8.72 5.08
C VAL A 2 11.12 7.72 5.92
N PHE A 3 9.80 7.84 5.87
CA PHE A 3 8.85 7.03 6.61
C PHE A 3 7.95 6.27 5.62
N VAL A 4 7.95 4.95 5.72
CA VAL A 4 7.13 4.06 4.91
C VAL A 4 6.72 2.87 5.80
N PRO A 5 5.48 2.37 5.70
CA PRO A 5 5.09 1.13 6.34
C PRO A 5 5.97 -0.04 5.90
N PHE A 6 6.23 -0.98 6.81
CA PHE A 6 6.90 -2.23 6.45
C PHE A 6 6.03 -3.08 5.51
N LEU A 7 4.71 -3.05 5.68
CA LEU A 7 3.73 -3.78 4.86
C LEU A 7 2.93 -2.79 4.00
N VAL A 8 2.95 -2.98 2.69
CA VAL A 8 2.27 -2.14 1.69
C VAL A 8 1.24 -2.98 0.95
N HIS A 9 -0.02 -2.53 0.97
CA HIS A 9 -1.11 -3.27 0.34
C HIS A 9 -1.35 -2.82 -1.10
N THR A 10 -1.61 -3.78 -1.99
CA THR A 10 -2.06 -3.46 -3.35
C THR A 10 -3.50 -2.98 -3.34
N LYS A 11 -3.93 -2.23 -4.37
CA LYS A 11 -5.29 -1.75 -4.61
C LYS A 11 -5.87 -0.74 -3.62
N VAL A 12 -5.19 -0.47 -2.51
CA VAL A 12 -5.56 0.58 -1.57
C VAL A 12 -4.50 1.70 -1.60
N PRO A 13 -4.89 2.95 -1.29
CA PRO A 13 -3.93 4.04 -1.19
C PRO A 13 -2.99 3.83 -0.01
N GLU A 14 -1.69 3.79 -0.31
CA GLU A 14 -0.58 3.76 0.65
C GLU A 14 0.14 5.10 0.61
N LYS A 15 0.99 5.38 1.61
CA LYS A 15 1.71 6.67 1.69
C LYS A 15 3.17 6.47 2.06
N VAL A 16 4.04 7.22 1.39
CA VAL A 16 5.41 7.48 1.83
C VAL A 16 5.49 8.92 2.30
N CYS A 17 6.07 9.15 3.48
CA CYS A 17 6.29 10.49 4.01
C CYS A 17 7.79 10.81 4.08
N ILE A 18 8.15 12.00 3.64
CA ILE A 18 9.53 12.46 3.55
C ILE A 18 9.65 13.74 4.34
N GLN A 19 10.61 13.75 5.27
CA GLN A 19 10.95 14.92 6.07
C GLN A 19 12.36 15.37 5.68
N LEU A 20 12.47 16.58 5.15
CA LEU A 20 13.72 17.27 4.91
C LEU A 20 13.82 18.41 5.92
N THR A 21 14.97 18.56 6.56
CA THR A 21 15.19 19.62 7.54
C THR A 21 16.50 20.31 7.22
N HIS A 22 16.56 21.61 7.51
CA HIS A 22 17.76 22.43 7.39
C HIS A 22 18.30 22.49 5.95
N LEU A 23 17.40 22.54 4.98
CA LEU A 23 17.73 22.78 3.58
C LEU A 23 18.13 24.24 3.39
N ASN A 24 19.34 24.46 2.87
CA ASN A 24 19.83 25.79 2.50
C ASN A 24 19.77 26.05 0.98
N GLU A 25 19.34 25.05 0.20
CA GLU A 25 19.25 25.09 -1.25
C GLU A 25 17.96 24.41 -1.73
N SER A 26 17.55 24.71 -2.96
CA SER A 26 16.48 23.98 -3.63
C SER A 26 16.98 22.60 -4.05
N VAL A 27 16.16 21.57 -3.83
CA VAL A 27 16.53 20.18 -4.10
C VAL A 27 15.48 19.49 -4.96
N THR A 28 15.94 18.61 -5.83
CA THR A 28 15.08 17.67 -6.56
C THR A 28 14.87 16.43 -5.71
N LEU A 29 13.60 16.14 -5.41
CA LEU A 29 13.16 14.96 -4.70
C LEU A 29 12.58 13.94 -5.69
N SER A 30 13.12 12.73 -5.69
CA SER A 30 12.53 11.59 -6.40
C SER A 30 12.33 10.40 -5.47
N ALA A 31 11.24 9.67 -5.70
CA ALA A 31 10.98 8.41 -5.02
C ALA A 31 10.57 7.35 -6.05
N THR A 32 11.23 6.20 -5.99
CA THR A 32 11.02 5.08 -6.92
C THR A 32 10.78 3.82 -6.11
N LEU A 33 9.76 3.06 -6.47
CA LEU A 33 9.51 1.72 -5.94
C LEU A 33 9.94 0.67 -6.96
N GLU A 34 10.83 -0.21 -6.56
CA GLU A 34 11.26 -1.38 -7.34
C GLU A 34 10.44 -2.59 -6.86
N HIS A 35 9.51 -3.08 -7.68
CA HIS A 35 8.63 -4.20 -7.36
C HIS A 35 8.44 -5.11 -8.58
N ALA A 36 8.55 -6.43 -8.38
CA ALA A 36 8.37 -7.42 -9.46
C ALA A 36 9.24 -7.19 -10.71
N GLY A 37 10.44 -6.61 -10.54
CA GLY A 37 11.35 -6.31 -11.66
C GLY A 37 11.05 -5.01 -12.40
N GLU A 38 10.03 -4.26 -11.97
CA GLU A 38 9.66 -2.97 -12.55
C GLU A 38 9.99 -1.81 -11.61
N ASN A 39 10.48 -0.71 -12.18
CA ASN A 39 10.75 0.53 -11.46
C ASN A 39 9.58 1.49 -11.67
N ARG A 40 8.87 1.82 -10.59
CA ARG A 40 7.77 2.77 -10.62
C ARG A 40 8.13 4.06 -9.91
N SER A 41 8.15 5.16 -10.65
CA SER A 41 8.27 6.50 -10.06
C SER A 41 7.00 6.85 -9.28
N LEU A 42 7.16 7.23 -8.02
CA LEU A 42 6.08 7.73 -7.15
C LEU A 42 6.02 9.25 -7.15
N ILE A 43 7.17 9.91 -7.26
CA ILE A 43 7.29 11.36 -7.40
C ILE A 43 8.60 11.72 -8.10
N ALA A 44 8.56 12.84 -8.83
CA ALA A 44 9.73 13.63 -9.19
C ALA A 44 9.31 15.10 -9.05
N ASP A 45 9.87 15.80 -8.07
CA ASP A 45 9.43 17.16 -7.72
C ASP A 45 10.61 18.03 -7.26
N VAL A 46 10.49 19.34 -7.45
CA VAL A 46 11.47 20.32 -6.98
C VAL A 46 10.94 20.93 -5.69
N VAL A 47 11.72 20.84 -4.63
CA VAL A 47 11.33 21.24 -3.29
C VAL A 47 12.22 22.39 -2.84
N THR A 48 11.58 23.49 -2.41
CA THR A 48 12.25 24.67 -1.88
C THR A 48 11.67 25.03 -0.52
N GLY A 49 12.52 25.37 0.44
CA GLY A 49 12.13 25.69 1.82
C GLY A 49 13.03 24.99 2.83
N LYS A 50 13.23 25.59 4.00
CA LYS A 50 14.18 25.08 5.02
C LYS A 50 13.78 23.73 5.59
N ASP A 51 12.50 23.56 5.93
CA ASP A 51 11.97 22.34 6.50
C ASP A 51 10.71 21.93 5.73
N VAL A 52 10.71 20.70 5.22
CA VAL A 52 9.64 20.19 4.36
C VAL A 52 9.20 18.83 4.87
N PHE A 53 7.89 18.68 5.08
CA PHE A 53 7.25 17.40 5.37
C PHE A 53 6.18 17.11 4.33
N LYS A 54 6.40 16.09 3.50
CA LYS A 54 5.49 15.76 2.39
C LYS A 54 5.15 14.28 2.43
N CYS A 55 3.86 13.96 2.38
CA CYS A 55 3.36 12.61 2.22
C CYS A 55 2.79 12.43 0.81
N ILE A 56 3.24 11.39 0.13
CA ILE A 56 2.89 11.11 -1.27
C ILE A 56 2.04 9.85 -1.28
N PRO A 57 0.75 9.95 -1.66
CA PRO A 57 -0.09 8.78 -1.82
C PRO A 57 0.32 8.01 -3.07
N PHE A 58 0.28 6.68 -2.99
CA PHE A 58 0.47 5.81 -4.14
C PHE A 58 -0.38 4.55 -4.01
N THR A 59 -0.74 3.94 -5.13
CA THR A 59 -1.52 2.69 -5.15
C THR A 59 -0.85 1.68 -6.06
N LEU A 60 -0.60 0.48 -5.58
CA LEU A 60 0.01 -0.60 -6.36
C LEU A 60 -1.05 -1.48 -7.03
N PRO A 61 -0.82 -1.95 -8.28
CA PRO A 61 -1.67 -2.95 -8.88
C PRO A 61 -1.59 -4.26 -8.10
N LYS A 62 -2.58 -5.15 -8.32
CA LYS A 62 -2.56 -6.49 -7.74
C LYS A 62 -1.29 -7.22 -8.18
N SER A 63 -0.63 -7.90 -7.25
CA SER A 63 0.52 -8.76 -7.56
C SER A 63 0.12 -10.24 -7.57
N ASN A 64 0.90 -11.08 -8.24
CA ASN A 64 0.64 -12.53 -8.28
C ASN A 64 0.92 -13.19 -6.92
N SER A 65 1.89 -12.67 -6.17
CA SER A 65 2.30 -13.16 -4.86
C SER A 65 2.74 -12.02 -3.96
N SER A 66 2.89 -12.30 -2.68
CA SER A 66 3.55 -11.38 -1.75
C SER A 66 5.05 -11.38 -2.03
N ALA A 67 5.65 -10.21 -2.18
CA ALA A 67 7.06 -10.09 -2.51
C ALA A 67 7.68 -8.87 -1.84
N ALA A 68 8.99 -8.96 -1.58
CA ALA A 68 9.76 -7.80 -1.14
C ALA A 68 9.90 -6.79 -2.29
N ALA A 69 9.85 -5.52 -1.93
CA ALA A 69 10.07 -4.38 -2.82
C ALA A 69 11.06 -3.42 -2.17
N PHE A 70 11.72 -2.61 -2.99
CA PHE A 70 12.67 -1.60 -2.51
C PHE A 70 12.17 -0.20 -2.86
N LEU A 71 11.90 0.59 -1.84
CA LEU A 71 11.65 2.02 -1.98
C LEU A 71 12.97 2.76 -1.93
N THR A 72 13.31 3.45 -2.99
CA THR A 72 14.47 4.35 -3.07
C THR A 72 13.99 5.79 -3.11
N VAL A 73 14.44 6.61 -2.17
CA VAL A 73 14.25 8.06 -2.18
C VAL A 73 15.60 8.71 -2.45
N LEU A 74 15.66 9.59 -3.44
CA LEU A 74 16.83 10.38 -3.78
C LEU A 74 16.48 11.87 -3.63
N VAL A 75 17.35 12.58 -2.93
CA VAL A 75 17.31 14.04 -2.78
C VAL A 75 18.60 14.57 -3.37
N LYS A 76 18.51 15.41 -4.40
CA LYS A 76 19.67 15.93 -5.10
C LYS A 76 19.55 17.45 -5.25
N GLY A 77 20.51 18.17 -4.69
CA GLY A 77 20.71 19.60 -4.88
C GLY A 77 22.10 19.88 -5.47
N PRO A 78 22.46 21.17 -5.60
CA PRO A 78 23.79 21.59 -6.03
C PRO A 78 24.94 21.05 -5.16
N THR A 79 24.75 21.03 -3.83
CA THR A 79 25.80 20.63 -2.87
C THR A 79 25.42 19.41 -2.04
N LEU A 80 24.14 19.04 -2.02
CA LEU A 80 23.61 17.91 -1.27
C LEU A 80 23.22 16.74 -2.19
N GLU A 81 23.63 15.53 -1.84
CA GLU A 81 23.03 14.31 -2.38
C GLU A 81 22.75 13.32 -1.25
N PHE A 82 21.49 12.92 -1.12
CA PHE A 82 21.05 11.94 -0.13
C PHE A 82 20.22 10.85 -0.79
N LYS A 83 20.57 9.60 -0.49
CA LYS A 83 19.85 8.41 -0.96
C LYS A 83 19.42 7.55 0.23
N SER A 84 18.14 7.26 0.31
CA SER A 84 17.57 6.30 1.26
C SER A 84 16.98 5.12 0.52
N ARG A 85 17.32 3.90 0.93
CA ARG A 85 16.70 2.68 0.42
C ARG A 85 16.05 1.92 1.57
N LYS A 86 14.78 1.58 1.43
CA LYS A 86 13.98 0.84 2.42
C LYS A 86 13.39 -0.41 1.77
N SER A 87 13.54 -1.55 2.43
CA SER A 87 12.85 -2.78 2.05
C SER A 87 11.45 -2.78 2.65
N VAL A 88 10.46 -3.12 1.85
CA VAL A 88 9.05 -3.25 2.25
C VAL A 88 8.49 -4.56 1.72
N LEU A 89 7.48 -5.09 2.39
CA LEU A 89 6.72 -6.25 1.93
C LEU A 89 5.46 -5.76 1.20
N VAL A 90 5.30 -6.14 -0.05
CA VAL A 90 4.07 -5.88 -0.81
C VAL A 90 3.16 -7.09 -0.72
N LYS A 91 1.92 -6.88 -0.27
CA LYS A 91 0.90 -7.93 -0.15
C LYS A 91 -0.40 -7.49 -0.81
N ASN A 92 -1.14 -8.43 -1.40
CA ASN A 92 -2.47 -8.12 -1.89
C ASN A 92 -3.41 -7.74 -0.74
N SER A 93 -4.19 -6.67 -0.90
CA SER A 93 -5.29 -6.37 0.01
C SER A 93 -6.29 -7.53 0.03
N GLU A 94 -6.58 -8.06 1.20
CA GLU A 94 -7.64 -9.06 1.39
C GLU A 94 -8.98 -8.34 1.53
N SER A 95 -10.05 -8.94 0.99
CA SER A 95 -11.40 -8.42 1.21
C SER A 95 -11.89 -8.90 2.56
N LEU A 96 -12.40 -7.98 3.38
CA LEU A 96 -13.12 -8.36 4.59
C LEU A 96 -14.49 -8.92 4.18
N CYS A 97 -14.82 -10.08 4.75
CA CYS A 97 -16.05 -10.81 4.50
C CYS A 97 -16.81 -10.95 5.81
N PHE A 98 -18.05 -10.43 5.82
CA PHE A 98 -18.95 -10.58 6.96
C PHE A 98 -20.20 -11.34 6.52
N VAL A 99 -20.56 -12.35 7.32
CA VAL A 99 -21.79 -13.12 7.13
C VAL A 99 -22.67 -12.84 8.34
N GLN A 100 -23.83 -12.24 8.10
CA GLN A 100 -24.83 -12.01 9.13
C GLN A 100 -26.04 -12.86 8.83
N THR A 101 -26.34 -13.79 9.74
CA THR A 101 -27.56 -14.59 9.73
C THR A 101 -28.63 -13.89 10.57
N ASP A 102 -29.91 -14.14 10.26
CA ASP A 102 -31.01 -13.61 11.08
C ASP A 102 -31.02 -14.19 12.50
N LYS A 103 -30.45 -15.40 12.70
CA LYS A 103 -30.31 -16.05 14.00
C LYS A 103 -28.98 -16.76 14.14
N PRO A 104 -28.43 -16.85 15.36
CA PRO A 104 -27.23 -17.64 15.62
C PRO A 104 -27.50 -19.15 15.62
N ILE A 105 -28.74 -19.58 15.86
CA ILE A 105 -29.14 -21.01 15.94
C ILE A 105 -30.51 -21.21 15.27
N TYR A 106 -30.62 -22.25 14.44
CA TYR A 106 -31.86 -22.66 13.77
C TYR A 106 -32.32 -24.03 14.27
N LYS A 107 -33.65 -24.23 14.35
CA LYS A 107 -34.24 -25.54 14.61
C LYS A 107 -34.28 -26.37 13.32
N PRO A 108 -34.29 -27.72 13.40
CA PRO A 108 -34.48 -28.58 12.23
C PRO A 108 -35.74 -28.16 11.44
N GLY A 109 -35.59 -27.99 10.12
CA GLY A 109 -36.68 -27.55 9.23
C GLY A 109 -36.80 -26.02 9.05
N GLN A 110 -36.02 -25.21 9.76
CA GLN A 110 -35.99 -23.75 9.52
C GLN A 110 -34.97 -23.38 8.43
N THR A 111 -35.40 -22.54 7.48
CA THR A 111 -34.51 -21.91 6.50
C THR A 111 -34.03 -20.57 7.04
N GLY A 112 -32.72 -20.41 7.16
CA GLY A 112 -32.12 -19.13 7.53
C GLY A 112 -32.00 -18.18 6.35
N THR A 113 -32.12 -16.89 6.64
CA THR A 113 -31.82 -15.81 5.71
C THR A 113 -30.50 -15.15 6.14
N GLY A 114 -29.61 -14.94 5.18
CA GLY A 114 -28.30 -14.35 5.43
C GLY A 114 -28.03 -13.18 4.51
N ASN A 115 -27.68 -12.04 5.08
CA ASN A 115 -27.20 -10.88 4.33
C ASN A 115 -25.68 -11.00 4.16
N ARG A 116 -25.22 -10.72 2.94
CA ARG A 116 -23.80 -10.70 2.59
C ARG A 116 -23.38 -9.26 2.39
N GLU A 117 -22.47 -8.78 3.24
CA GLU A 117 -21.89 -7.44 3.13
C GLU A 117 -20.40 -7.52 2.73
N GLY A 118 -19.97 -6.66 1.82
CA GLY A 118 -18.60 -6.60 1.28
C GLY A 118 -18.38 -7.38 -0.03
N TYR A 119 -17.12 -7.45 -0.50
CA TYR A 119 -16.69 -8.11 -1.76
C TYR A 119 -16.69 -9.65 -1.69
N CYS A 120 -17.64 -10.22 -0.97
CA CYS A 120 -17.60 -11.63 -0.53
C CYS A 120 -18.02 -12.65 -1.61
N ILE A 121 -18.46 -12.18 -2.79
CA ILE A 121 -19.04 -13.02 -3.84
C ILE A 121 -18.01 -13.98 -4.45
N LYS A 122 -16.75 -13.58 -4.64
CA LYS A 122 -15.75 -14.42 -5.34
C LYS A 122 -15.13 -15.51 -4.48
N GLU A 123 -15.02 -15.32 -3.17
CA GLU A 123 -14.19 -16.17 -2.31
C GLU A 123 -14.97 -17.34 -1.71
N ILE A 124 -16.27 -17.15 -1.41
CA ILE A 124 -17.14 -18.22 -0.89
C ILE A 124 -17.45 -19.26 -1.98
N LEU A 125 -17.77 -18.85 -3.21
CA LEU A 125 -18.03 -19.78 -4.31
C LEU A 125 -16.81 -20.67 -4.60
N HIS A 126 -15.60 -20.12 -4.53
CA HIS A 126 -14.38 -20.90 -4.76
C HIS A 126 -14.08 -21.92 -3.63
N ARG A 127 -14.58 -21.71 -2.41
CA ARG A 127 -14.47 -22.69 -1.31
C ARG A 127 -15.60 -23.72 -1.32
N SER A 128 -16.84 -23.32 -1.62
CA SER A 128 -17.98 -24.24 -1.67
C SER A 128 -17.93 -25.23 -2.83
N TYR A 129 -17.21 -24.95 -3.92
CA TYR A 129 -17.00 -25.91 -5.02
C TYR A 129 -15.76 -26.80 -4.83
N LYS A 130 -15.04 -26.68 -3.69
CA LYS A 130 -13.82 -27.44 -3.40
C LYS A 130 -13.91 -28.30 -2.12
N GLN A 131 -15.12 -28.49 -1.59
CA GLN A 131 -15.50 -29.49 -0.59
C GLN A 131 -16.59 -30.37 -1.19
#